data_AF-A0AAP5N162-F1
#
_entry.id   AF-A0AAP5N162-F1
#
_cell.length_a   1.000
_cell.length_b   1.000
_cell.length_c   1.000
_cell.angle_alpha   90.00
_cell.angle_beta   90.00
_cell.angle_gamma   90.00
#
_symmetry.space_group_name_H-M   'P 1'
#
loop_
_entity.id
_entity.type
_entity.pdbx_description
1 polymer ?
#
loop_
_entity_poly.entity_id
_entity_poly.type
_entity_poly.pdbx_seq_one_letter_code
_entity_poly.pdbx_strand_id
1 'polypeptide(L)'
;MADISKYLKQIRTAIYGREVRSSIADGIEAVNTAQETLDQKFDDQIANMTPPNNPSLAEVVDARTSGVTGNKYVTLGKRLDSGEIESRTYTDEKISELVLGEVRSVNGKTGNVVLTASDVEAVTYLEMREELRKYALLGEPGGQYTPDLLNGWYVQAGEVKGVCYYKDQFGYVHIYGAAEGGKTDFGTVLFNLPAGFRPSGIVRIGCVMINWEGYARSIQFLGVYPSGEVLIESNGLPGKVTFCIFPSTFYCQR
;
A
#
# COMPACT_ATOMS: atom_id res chain seq x y z
N MET A 1 3.93 62.55 22.10
CA MET A 1 3.87 63.97 21.70
C MET A 1 5.04 64.69 22.34
N ALA A 2 5.78 65.52 21.61
CA ALA A 2 6.90 66.27 22.18
C ALA A 2 6.38 67.33 23.17
N ASP A 3 7.05 67.52 24.30
CA ASP A 3 6.66 68.52 25.31
C ASP A 3 7.06 69.95 24.85
N ILE A 4 6.24 70.50 23.94
CA ILE A 4 6.45 71.79 23.28
C ILE A 4 6.33 72.96 24.28
N SER A 5 5.59 72.76 25.38
CA SER A 5 5.42 73.73 26.47
C SER A 5 6.74 74.22 27.05
N LYS A 6 7.74 73.33 27.15
CA LYS A 6 9.09 73.65 27.63
C LYS A 6 9.80 74.64 26.72
N TYR A 7 9.70 74.45 25.40
CA TYR A 7 10.38 75.30 24.42
C TYR A 7 9.69 76.67 24.28
N LEU A 8 8.37 76.73 24.37
CA LEU A 8 7.61 77.98 24.42
C LEU A 8 8.03 78.87 25.59
N LYS A 9 8.21 78.28 26.78
CA LYS A 9 8.67 79.00 27.97
C LYS A 9 10.06 79.62 27.78
N GLN A 10 10.98 78.91 27.13
CA GLN A 10 12.32 79.41 26.81
C GLN A 10 12.30 80.58 25.82
N ILE A 11 11.37 80.57 24.85
CA ILE A 11 11.18 81.66 23.88
C ILE A 11 10.62 82.91 24.59
N ARG A 12 9.63 82.74 25.46
CA ARG A 12 8.99 83.86 26.19
C ARG A 12 9.93 84.56 27.20
N THR A 13 10.96 83.87 27.72
CA THR A 13 11.88 84.43 28.75
C THR A 13 13.21 84.98 28.22
N ALA A 14 13.49 84.89 26.93
CA ALA A 14 14.76 85.36 26.34
C ALA A 14 14.86 86.91 26.26
N ILE A 15 16.07 87.45 26.46
CA ILE A 15 16.32 88.88 26.80
C ILE A 15 16.12 89.88 25.63
N TYR A 16 16.50 89.58 24.38
CA TYR A 16 16.56 90.58 23.26
C TYR A 16 15.63 90.34 22.08
N GLY A 17 14.63 91.18 21.75
CA GLY A 17 13.73 90.93 20.60
C GLY A 17 12.35 90.37 20.99
N ARG A 18 11.72 91.04 21.95
CA ARG A 18 10.47 90.65 22.61
C ARG A 18 9.30 90.44 21.65
N GLU A 19 9.05 91.38 20.73
CA GLU A 19 7.85 91.34 19.87
C GLU A 19 7.86 90.20 18.85
N VAL A 20 9.01 89.98 18.20
CA VAL A 20 9.18 88.87 17.24
C VAL A 20 9.01 87.53 17.95
N ARG A 21 9.53 87.38 19.17
CA ARG A 21 9.38 86.15 19.94
C ARG A 21 7.99 85.91 20.49
N SER A 22 7.28 86.95 20.92
CA SER A 22 5.86 86.83 21.28
C SER A 22 5.06 86.30 20.10
N SER A 23 5.23 86.87 18.90
CA SER A 23 4.52 86.43 17.70
C SER A 23 4.84 84.98 17.31
N ILE A 24 6.10 84.55 17.46
CA ILE A 24 6.52 83.17 17.20
C ILE A 24 5.94 82.21 18.25
N ALA A 25 5.96 82.58 19.53
CA ALA A 25 5.41 81.76 20.61
C ALA A 25 3.89 81.58 20.45
N ASP A 26 3.17 82.68 20.17
CA ASP A 26 1.73 82.65 19.97
C ASP A 26 1.37 81.81 18.71
N GLY A 27 2.18 81.89 17.65
CA GLY A 27 2.01 81.05 16.45
C GLY A 27 2.24 79.56 16.71
N ILE A 28 3.26 79.20 17.50
CA ILE A 28 3.55 77.81 17.88
C ILE A 28 2.45 77.25 18.80
N GLU A 29 1.93 78.06 19.73
CA GLU A 29 0.78 77.67 20.57
C GLU A 29 -0.46 77.39 19.71
N ALA A 30 -0.77 78.25 18.74
CA ALA A 30 -1.89 78.04 17.83
C ALA A 30 -1.76 76.75 16.99
N VAL A 31 -0.55 76.44 16.51
CA VAL A 31 -0.27 75.19 15.77
C VAL A 31 -0.40 73.98 16.69
N ASN A 32 0.08 74.06 17.93
CA ASN A 32 -0.04 72.96 18.88
C ASN A 32 -1.51 72.66 19.22
N THR A 33 -2.31 73.69 19.48
CA THR A 33 -3.76 73.55 19.71
C THR A 33 -4.49 72.97 18.50
N ALA A 34 -4.11 73.39 17.28
CA ALA A 34 -4.69 72.84 16.05
C ALA A 34 -4.34 71.35 15.88
N GLN A 35 -3.12 70.94 16.22
CA GLN A 35 -2.70 69.54 16.17
C GLN A 35 -3.48 68.69 17.18
N GLU A 36 -3.61 69.13 18.43
CA GLU A 36 -4.41 68.44 19.46
C GLU A 36 -5.87 68.28 19.02
N THR A 37 -6.44 69.31 18.38
CA THR A 37 -7.80 69.28 17.84
C THR A 37 -7.94 68.30 16.67
N LEU A 38 -6.92 68.20 15.80
CA LEU A 38 -6.91 67.24 14.69
C LEU A 38 -6.82 65.81 15.19
N ASP A 39 -5.94 65.54 16.15
CA ASP A 39 -5.79 64.22 16.78
C ASP A 39 -7.14 63.78 17.40
N GLN A 40 -7.80 64.68 18.15
CA GLN A 40 -9.12 64.45 18.71
C GLN A 40 -10.17 64.15 17.62
N LYS A 41 -10.18 64.91 16.51
CA LYS A 41 -11.10 64.68 15.39
C LYS A 41 -10.87 63.34 14.70
N PHE A 42 -9.62 62.89 14.57
CA PHE A 42 -9.30 61.57 14.01
C PHE A 42 -9.78 60.45 14.94
N ASP A 43 -9.56 60.60 16.25
CA ASP A 43 -10.06 59.65 17.25
C ASP A 43 -11.60 59.59 17.25
N ASP A 44 -12.27 60.75 17.19
CA ASP A 44 -13.73 60.86 17.09
C ASP A 44 -14.26 60.30 15.77
N GLN A 45 -13.56 60.48 14.64
CA GLN A 45 -13.94 59.87 13.37
C GLN A 45 -13.79 58.35 13.39
N ILE A 46 -12.73 57.82 13.98
CA ILE A 46 -12.55 56.36 14.17
C ILE A 46 -13.66 55.80 15.07
N ALA A 47 -14.13 56.55 16.07
CA ALA A 47 -15.27 56.17 16.90
C ALA A 47 -16.62 56.29 16.16
N ASN A 48 -16.81 57.34 15.35
CA ASN A 48 -18.06 57.65 14.67
C ASN A 48 -18.23 56.99 13.28
N MET A 49 -17.19 56.40 12.68
CA MET A 49 -17.27 55.53 11.50
C MET A 49 -17.93 54.17 11.79
N THR A 50 -18.92 54.15 12.69
CA THR A 50 -19.75 53.00 13.02
C THR A 50 -21.09 53.10 12.26
N PRO A 51 -21.21 52.70 10.98
CA PRO A 51 -22.51 52.35 10.44
C PRO A 51 -22.96 51.02 11.04
N PRO A 52 -24.23 50.88 11.46
CA PRO A 52 -24.76 49.66 12.07
C PRO A 52 -24.81 48.41 11.15
N ASN A 53 -24.42 48.50 9.86
CA ASN A 53 -24.72 47.47 8.85
C ASN A 53 -23.50 46.96 8.04
N ASN A 54 -22.26 47.05 8.55
CA ASN A 54 -21.10 46.46 7.87
C ASN A 54 -20.48 45.31 8.71
N PRO A 55 -20.71 44.03 8.36
CA PRO A 55 -20.28 42.89 9.17
C PRO A 55 -18.75 42.79 9.35
N SER A 56 -17.96 43.27 8.39
CA SER A 56 -16.49 43.28 8.50
C SER A 56 -15.96 44.25 9.56
N LEU A 57 -16.71 45.30 9.90
CA LEU A 57 -16.31 46.25 10.95
C LEU A 57 -16.69 45.76 12.36
N ALA A 58 -17.76 44.97 12.48
CA ALA A 58 -18.13 44.32 13.73
C ALA A 58 -17.07 43.31 14.17
N GLU A 59 -16.54 42.51 13.24
CA GLU A 59 -15.44 41.57 13.48
C GLU A 59 -14.15 42.30 13.93
N VAL A 60 -13.84 43.45 13.31
CA VAL A 60 -12.70 44.28 13.70
C VAL A 60 -12.84 44.90 15.09
N VAL A 61 -14.05 45.32 15.48
CA VAL A 61 -14.32 45.86 16.82
C VAL A 61 -14.32 44.75 17.88
N ASP A 62 -14.91 43.60 17.57
CA ASP A 62 -14.88 42.43 18.43
C ASP A 62 -13.44 41.96 18.67
N ALA A 63 -12.61 41.94 17.62
CA ALA A 63 -11.20 41.62 17.72
C ALA A 63 -10.38 42.61 18.57
N ARG A 64 -10.88 43.80 18.90
CA ARG A 64 -10.23 44.70 19.89
C ARG A 64 -10.46 44.26 21.33
N THR A 65 -11.42 43.37 21.56
CA THR A 65 -11.70 42.81 22.87
C THR A 65 -10.96 41.49 22.98
N SER A 66 -10.25 41.31 24.09
CA SER A 66 -9.60 40.04 24.36
C SER A 66 -10.62 38.98 24.74
N GLY A 67 -10.68 37.90 23.95
CA GLY A 67 -11.43 36.70 24.34
C GLY A 67 -10.83 35.94 25.53
N VAL A 68 -9.62 36.30 25.98
CA VAL A 68 -8.93 35.62 27.10
C VAL A 68 -9.01 36.44 28.37
N THR A 69 -8.69 37.74 28.31
CA THR A 69 -8.62 38.61 29.50
C THR A 69 -9.83 39.52 29.68
N GLY A 70 -10.67 39.67 28.64
CA GLY A 70 -11.79 40.62 28.62
C GLY A 70 -11.37 42.09 28.46
N ASN A 71 -10.07 42.38 28.34
CA ASN A 71 -9.58 43.74 28.15
C ASN A 71 -10.02 44.29 26.79
N LYS A 72 -10.42 45.57 26.78
CA LYS A 72 -10.89 46.27 25.58
C LYS A 72 -9.87 47.31 25.14
N TYR A 73 -9.37 47.19 23.92
CA TYR A 73 -8.36 48.09 23.38
C TYR A 73 -8.99 49.13 22.44
N VAL A 74 -8.40 50.33 22.38
CA VAL A 74 -8.90 51.41 21.53
C VAL A 74 -8.79 51.04 20.04
N THR A 75 -7.70 50.36 19.65
CA THR A 75 -7.44 49.87 18.28
C THR A 75 -6.85 48.47 18.31
N LEU A 76 -6.96 47.73 17.19
CA LEU A 76 -6.31 46.42 17.05
C LEU A 76 -4.78 46.52 17.15
N GLY A 77 -4.20 47.59 16.61
CA GLY A 77 -2.76 47.83 16.72
C GLY A 77 -2.30 47.90 18.18
N LYS A 78 -3.03 48.62 19.05
CA LYS A 78 -2.70 48.67 20.48
C LYS A 78 -2.82 47.32 21.19
N ARG A 79 -3.71 46.43 20.72
CA ARG A 79 -3.81 45.06 21.24
C ARG A 79 -2.66 44.17 20.75
N LEU A 80 -2.18 44.39 19.53
CA LEU A 80 -1.00 43.70 18.99
C LEU A 80 0.28 44.17 19.70
N ASP A 81 0.44 45.48 19.86
CA ASP A 81 1.60 46.10 20.51
C ASP A 81 1.65 45.85 22.03
N SER A 82 0.51 45.52 22.67
CA SER A 82 0.48 45.19 24.10
C SER A 82 1.13 43.85 24.42
N GLY A 83 1.47 43.05 23.41
CA GLY A 83 2.01 41.70 23.57
C GLY A 83 0.97 40.66 23.97
N GLU A 84 -0.32 41.02 24.08
CA GLU A 84 -1.38 40.06 24.42
C GLU A 84 -1.60 39.01 23.31
N ILE A 85 -1.42 39.42 22.06
CA ILE A 85 -1.39 38.51 20.92
C ILE A 85 0.05 37.99 20.79
N GLU A 86 0.45 37.12 21.72
CA GLU A 86 1.68 36.36 21.54
C GLU A 86 1.51 35.45 20.32
N SER A 87 2.54 35.39 19.48
CA SER A 87 2.71 34.33 18.49
C SER A 87 2.50 33.01 19.21
N ARG A 88 1.35 32.36 19.00
CA ARG A 88 1.17 30.96 19.39
C ARG A 88 2.14 30.16 18.55
N THR A 89 3.34 29.97 19.06
CA THR A 89 4.23 28.94 18.55
C THR A 89 3.49 27.65 18.78
N TYR A 90 2.93 27.06 17.73
CA TYR A 90 2.38 25.71 17.79
C TYR A 90 3.55 24.75 18.02
N THR A 91 4.02 24.65 19.25
CA THR A 91 4.73 23.46 19.69
C THR A 91 3.64 22.45 19.96
N ASP A 92 3.24 21.71 18.94
CA ASP A 92 2.54 20.45 19.17
C ASP A 92 3.42 19.69 20.17
N GLU A 93 2.94 19.47 21.41
CA GLU A 93 3.73 18.78 22.44
C GLU A 93 4.20 17.40 21.92
N LYS A 94 3.41 16.81 21.02
CA LYS A 94 3.72 15.60 20.24
C LYS A 94 4.99 15.71 19.37
N ILE A 95 5.35 16.90 18.88
CA ILE A 95 6.57 17.11 18.08
C ILE A 95 7.82 17.15 18.96
N SER A 96 7.72 17.58 20.23
CA SER A 96 8.87 17.55 21.15
C SER A 96 9.25 16.14 21.61
N GLU A 97 8.30 15.20 21.54
CA GLU A 97 8.52 13.77 21.82
C GLU A 97 8.97 12.98 20.58
N LEU A 98 8.72 13.50 19.38
CA LEU A 98 9.28 12.98 18.14
C LEU A 98 10.77 13.35 18.07
N VAL A 99 11.60 12.50 18.65
CA VAL A 99 13.03 12.47 18.37
C VAL A 99 13.19 12.17 16.87
N LEU A 100 13.19 13.21 16.03
CA LEU A 100 13.65 13.18 14.64
C LEU A 100 15.18 13.04 14.63
N GLY A 101 15.67 11.99 15.29
CA GLY A 101 17.05 11.55 15.20
C GLY A 101 17.19 10.58 14.03
N GLU A 102 18.39 10.54 13.43
CA GLU A 102 18.82 9.45 12.58
C GLU A 102 18.47 8.10 13.24
N VAL A 103 18.10 7.09 12.45
CA VAL A 103 17.79 5.74 12.95
C VAL A 103 18.97 5.27 13.81
N ARG A 104 18.79 5.26 15.13
CA ARG A 104 19.87 4.96 16.08
C ARG A 104 20.17 3.46 16.12
N SER A 105 19.16 2.64 15.83
CA SER A 105 19.30 1.19 15.75
C SER A 105 18.23 0.55 14.88
N VAL A 106 18.55 -0.62 14.33
CA VAL A 106 17.59 -1.56 13.72
C VAL A 106 17.74 -2.89 14.47
N ASN A 107 16.65 -3.42 15.04
CA ASN A 107 16.66 -4.64 15.87
C ASN A 107 17.74 -4.66 16.96
N GLY A 108 17.95 -3.53 17.65
CA GLY A 108 18.90 -3.43 18.76
C GLY A 108 20.37 -3.29 18.37
N LYS A 109 20.71 -3.28 17.08
CA LYS A 109 22.08 -3.01 16.60
C LYS A 109 22.26 -1.52 16.27
N THR A 110 23.32 -0.91 16.79
CA THR A 110 23.70 0.50 16.55
C THR A 110 24.97 0.57 15.69
N GLY A 111 25.20 1.67 14.96
CA GLY A 111 26.40 1.88 14.12
C GLY A 111 26.31 1.27 12.71
N ASN A 112 27.44 0.83 12.12
CA ASN A 112 27.45 0.10 10.85
C ASN A 112 26.66 -1.20 11.01
N VAL A 113 25.45 -1.25 10.45
CA VAL A 113 24.57 -2.42 10.53
C VAL A 113 25.03 -3.47 9.54
N VAL A 114 25.82 -4.43 10.02
CA VAL A 114 26.12 -5.67 9.28
C VAL A 114 25.08 -6.71 9.66
N LEU A 115 24.23 -7.05 8.70
CA LEU A 115 23.24 -8.12 8.85
C LEU A 115 23.86 -9.45 8.41
N THR A 116 23.74 -10.48 9.25
CA THR A 116 24.00 -11.87 8.89
C THR A 116 22.68 -12.57 8.53
N ALA A 117 22.76 -13.74 7.91
CA ALA A 117 21.60 -14.58 7.61
C ALA A 117 20.68 -14.80 8.84
N SER A 118 21.26 -14.94 10.03
CA SER A 118 20.50 -15.11 11.28
C SER A 118 19.73 -13.86 11.71
N ASP A 119 20.18 -12.67 11.33
CA ASP A 119 19.53 -11.40 11.72
C ASP A 119 18.21 -11.15 10.97
N VAL A 120 17.98 -11.88 9.87
CA VAL A 120 16.80 -11.76 9.01
C VAL A 120 16.02 -13.07 8.92
N GLU A 121 16.31 -14.03 9.80
CA GLU A 121 15.71 -15.37 9.77
C GLU A 121 15.85 -16.05 8.40
N ALA A 122 16.99 -15.82 7.71
CA ALA A 122 17.23 -16.45 6.44
C ALA A 122 17.38 -17.97 6.66
N VAL A 123 16.53 -18.73 5.94
CA VAL A 123 16.52 -20.19 5.97
C VAL A 123 17.93 -20.73 5.68
N THR A 124 18.43 -21.57 6.58
CA THR A 124 19.75 -22.21 6.41
C THR A 124 19.66 -23.36 5.41
N TYR A 125 20.80 -23.71 4.79
CA TYR A 125 20.89 -24.88 3.91
C TYR A 125 20.43 -26.17 4.60
N LEU A 126 20.69 -26.29 5.91
CA LEU A 126 20.32 -27.46 6.69
C LEU A 126 18.79 -27.56 6.85
N GLU A 127 18.14 -26.45 7.18
CA GLU A 127 16.67 -26.37 7.28
C GLU A 127 16.01 -26.63 5.93
N MET A 128 16.53 -26.05 4.84
CA MET A 128 16.02 -26.32 3.49
C MET A 128 16.16 -27.79 3.09
N ARG A 129 17.27 -28.44 3.47
CA ARG A 129 17.49 -29.88 3.24
C ARG A 129 16.52 -30.74 4.04
N GLU A 130 16.26 -30.43 5.31
CA GLU A 130 15.32 -31.18 6.12
C GLU A 130 13.88 -31.01 5.63
N GLU A 131 13.49 -29.81 5.16
CA GLU A 131 12.20 -29.62 4.48
C GLU A 131 12.10 -30.46 3.20
N LEU A 132 13.14 -30.48 2.37
CA LEU A 132 13.17 -31.30 1.15
C LEU A 132 13.10 -32.81 1.45
N ARG A 133 13.72 -33.27 2.55
CA ARG A 133 13.66 -34.67 2.98
C ARG A 133 12.26 -35.14 3.34
N LYS A 134 11.37 -34.25 3.80
CA LYS A 134 9.96 -34.62 4.06
C LYS A 134 9.29 -35.14 2.78
N TYR A 135 9.57 -34.52 1.65
CA TYR A 135 9.00 -34.94 0.36
C TYR A 135 9.54 -36.28 -0.14
N ALA A 136 10.77 -36.66 0.24
CA ALA A 136 11.35 -37.96 -0.12
C ALA A 136 10.77 -39.14 0.68
N LEU A 137 10.04 -38.86 1.77
CA LEU A 137 9.41 -39.86 2.64
C LEU A 137 7.88 -39.94 2.46
N LEU A 138 7.26 -38.98 1.75
CA LEU A 138 5.89 -39.13 1.27
C LEU A 138 5.91 -40.19 0.18
N GLY A 139 5.31 -41.36 0.43
CA GLY A 139 5.21 -42.45 -0.53
C GLY A 139 4.47 -42.05 -1.82
N GLU A 140 3.22 -42.51 -2.00
CA GLU A 140 2.43 -42.00 -3.12
C GLU A 140 2.17 -40.49 -2.92
N PRO A 141 2.28 -39.67 -3.99
CA PRO A 141 2.10 -38.23 -3.88
C PRO A 141 0.65 -37.90 -3.47
N GLY A 142 0.49 -37.08 -2.43
CA GLY A 142 -0.82 -36.56 -2.04
C GLY A 142 -1.39 -35.62 -3.11
N GLY A 143 -2.72 -35.58 -3.23
CA GLY A 143 -3.40 -34.70 -4.21
C GLY A 143 -3.45 -35.25 -5.65
N GLN A 144 -3.39 -36.57 -5.82
CA GLN A 144 -3.71 -37.22 -7.09
C GLN A 144 -5.18 -37.00 -7.48
N TYR A 145 -5.40 -36.80 -8.76
CA TYR A 145 -6.72 -36.72 -9.37
C TYR A 145 -7.02 -38.00 -10.14
N THR A 146 -8.27 -38.46 -10.05
CA THR A 146 -8.82 -39.49 -10.92
C THR A 146 -9.48 -38.80 -12.11
N PRO A 147 -9.15 -39.17 -13.36
CA PRO A 147 -9.80 -38.60 -14.53
C PRO A 147 -11.21 -39.18 -14.71
N ASP A 148 -12.10 -38.40 -15.29
CA ASP A 148 -13.37 -38.89 -15.80
C ASP A 148 -13.12 -39.70 -17.09
N LEU A 149 -13.27 -41.01 -17.00
CA LEU A 149 -13.08 -41.92 -18.12
C LEU A 149 -14.26 -41.84 -19.10
N LEU A 150 -13.94 -41.87 -20.39
CA LEU A 150 -14.86 -41.69 -21.51
C LEU A 150 -14.96 -42.96 -22.36
N ASN A 151 -15.87 -42.98 -23.33
CA ASN A 151 -15.96 -44.03 -24.35
C ASN A 151 -16.01 -45.47 -23.80
N GLY A 152 -16.68 -45.65 -22.65
CA GLY A 152 -16.88 -46.94 -22.00
C GLY A 152 -15.67 -47.46 -21.21
N TRP A 153 -14.62 -46.66 -21.05
CA TRP A 153 -13.52 -46.95 -20.15
C TRP A 153 -13.95 -46.75 -18.70
N TYR A 154 -13.50 -47.64 -17.81
CA TYR A 154 -13.76 -47.54 -16.37
C TYR A 154 -12.54 -47.99 -15.56
N VAL A 155 -12.50 -47.62 -14.28
CA VAL A 155 -11.43 -48.04 -13.37
C VAL A 155 -11.56 -49.54 -13.11
N GLN A 156 -10.48 -50.29 -13.34
CA GLN A 156 -10.46 -51.72 -13.09
C GLN A 156 -10.82 -52.03 -11.63
N ALA A 157 -11.67 -53.04 -11.42
CA ALA A 157 -12.08 -53.46 -10.08
C ALA A 157 -10.95 -54.20 -9.33
N GLY A 158 -11.04 -54.23 -8.00
CA GLY A 158 -10.08 -54.92 -7.13
C GLY A 158 -8.99 -54.00 -6.60
N GLU A 159 -7.80 -54.56 -6.32
CA GLU A 159 -6.66 -53.84 -5.75
C GLU A 159 -5.78 -53.14 -6.79
N VAL A 160 -6.25 -53.05 -8.05
CA VAL A 160 -5.51 -52.38 -9.12
C VAL A 160 -5.68 -50.87 -9.01
N LYS A 161 -4.57 -50.13 -9.06
CA LYS A 161 -4.58 -48.67 -9.09
C LYS A 161 -5.23 -48.18 -10.40
N GLY A 162 -6.37 -47.49 -10.27
CA GLY A 162 -7.01 -46.80 -11.38
C GLY A 162 -6.12 -45.72 -11.99
N VAL A 163 -6.42 -45.29 -13.22
CA VAL A 163 -5.70 -44.17 -13.84
C VAL A 163 -5.76 -42.96 -12.92
N CYS A 164 -4.61 -42.34 -12.69
CA CYS A 164 -4.49 -41.13 -11.90
C CYS A 164 -3.42 -40.22 -12.48
N TYR A 165 -3.55 -38.93 -12.16
CA TYR A 165 -2.59 -37.92 -12.56
C TYR A 165 -2.40 -36.88 -11.47
N TYR A 166 -1.22 -36.25 -11.46
CA TYR A 166 -0.92 -35.12 -10.58
C TYR A 166 0.17 -34.25 -11.20
N LYS A 167 0.36 -33.05 -10.65
CA LYS A 167 1.42 -32.13 -11.05
C LYS A 167 2.35 -31.88 -9.87
N ASP A 168 3.64 -32.00 -10.08
CA ASP A 168 4.64 -31.72 -9.05
C ASP A 168 5.03 -30.24 -8.99
N GLN A 169 5.83 -29.90 -7.98
CA GLN A 169 6.32 -28.53 -7.74
C GLN A 169 7.23 -27.99 -8.86
N PHE A 170 7.78 -28.87 -9.70
CA PHE A 170 8.62 -28.50 -10.85
C PHE A 170 7.80 -28.34 -12.13
N GLY A 171 6.48 -28.57 -12.05
CA GLY A 171 5.56 -28.42 -13.16
C GLY A 171 5.45 -29.64 -14.07
N TYR A 172 6.02 -30.78 -13.69
CA TYR A 172 5.79 -32.03 -14.41
C TYR A 172 4.44 -32.61 -14.06
N VAL A 173 3.76 -33.11 -15.07
CA VAL A 173 2.54 -33.89 -14.94
C VAL A 173 2.92 -35.35 -15.02
N HIS A 174 2.49 -36.11 -14.02
CA HIS A 174 2.69 -37.54 -13.93
C HIS A 174 1.35 -38.24 -14.18
N ILE A 175 1.36 -39.32 -14.98
CA ILE A 175 0.18 -40.13 -15.30
C ILE A 175 0.56 -41.60 -15.21
N TYR A 176 -0.27 -42.40 -14.54
CA TYR A 176 -0.10 -43.85 -14.41
C TYR A 176 -1.40 -44.53 -13.99
N GLY A 177 -1.41 -45.85 -13.95
CA GLY A 177 -2.54 -46.67 -13.48
C GLY A 177 -3.24 -47.42 -14.60
N ALA A 178 -4.38 -48.03 -14.29
CA ALA A 178 -5.09 -48.90 -15.21
C ALA A 178 -6.53 -48.47 -15.50
N ALA A 179 -6.95 -48.65 -16.75
CA ALA A 179 -8.34 -48.51 -17.20
C ALA A 179 -8.74 -49.76 -17.99
N GLU A 180 -9.99 -50.18 -17.86
CA GLU A 180 -10.52 -51.39 -18.47
C GLU A 180 -11.78 -51.10 -19.31
N GLY A 181 -12.01 -51.97 -20.29
CA GLY A 181 -13.19 -51.95 -21.15
C GLY A 181 -12.96 -51.07 -22.37
N GLY A 182 -13.88 -50.13 -22.57
CA GLY A 182 -13.82 -49.08 -23.58
C GLY A 182 -13.67 -49.51 -25.04
N LYS A 183 -13.82 -48.52 -25.91
CA LYS A 183 -13.58 -48.65 -27.35
C LYS A 183 -12.08 -48.53 -27.65
N THR A 184 -11.54 -49.39 -28.52
CA THR A 184 -10.09 -49.50 -28.78
C THR A 184 -9.64 -49.02 -30.16
N ASP A 185 -10.55 -48.39 -30.92
CA ASP A 185 -10.22 -47.82 -32.23
C ASP A 185 -9.20 -46.69 -32.09
N PHE A 186 -8.32 -46.57 -33.08
CA PHE A 186 -7.41 -45.44 -33.20
C PHE A 186 -8.18 -44.11 -33.11
N GLY A 187 -7.64 -43.16 -32.33
CA GLY A 187 -8.27 -41.85 -32.10
C GLY A 187 -9.32 -41.84 -30.98
N THR A 188 -9.64 -42.99 -30.36
CA THR A 188 -10.59 -43.01 -29.25
C THR A 188 -9.99 -42.35 -28.01
N VAL A 189 -10.67 -41.34 -27.46
CA VAL A 189 -10.27 -40.66 -26.22
C VAL A 189 -10.58 -41.52 -25.01
N LEU A 190 -9.59 -41.76 -24.14
CA LEU A 190 -9.78 -42.42 -22.85
C LEU A 190 -10.31 -41.46 -21.80
N PHE A 191 -9.75 -40.26 -21.72
CA PHE A 191 -10.17 -39.18 -20.82
C PHE A 191 -9.56 -37.85 -21.27
N ASN A 192 -9.98 -36.75 -20.63
CA ASN A 192 -9.44 -35.42 -20.85
C ASN A 192 -8.70 -34.90 -19.63
N LEU A 193 -7.51 -34.34 -19.84
CA LEU A 193 -6.79 -33.57 -18.85
C LEU A 193 -7.35 -32.14 -18.76
N PRO A 194 -7.60 -31.62 -17.54
CA PRO A 194 -8.01 -30.23 -17.36
C PRO A 194 -6.89 -29.26 -17.72
N ALA A 195 -7.26 -28.00 -17.95
CA ALA A 195 -6.28 -26.93 -18.13
C ALA A 195 -5.33 -26.86 -16.92
N GLY A 196 -4.05 -26.64 -17.16
CA GLY A 196 -3.01 -26.68 -16.12
C GLY A 196 -2.33 -28.05 -15.93
N PHE A 197 -2.76 -29.08 -16.66
CA PHE A 197 -2.14 -30.41 -16.71
C PHE A 197 -1.81 -30.88 -18.14
N ARG A 198 -2.06 -30.05 -19.15
CA ARG A 198 -1.89 -30.41 -20.57
C ARG A 198 -0.46 -30.14 -21.03
N PRO A 199 0.12 -30.93 -21.94
CA PRO A 199 1.43 -30.63 -22.51
C PRO A 199 1.36 -29.51 -23.56
N SER A 200 2.52 -28.93 -23.92
CA SER A 200 2.62 -27.93 -25.00
C SER A 200 2.73 -28.53 -26.41
N GLY A 201 3.03 -29.83 -26.49
CA GLY A 201 3.08 -30.62 -27.73
C GLY A 201 2.53 -32.02 -27.48
N ILE A 202 2.33 -32.81 -28.54
CA ILE A 202 1.84 -34.18 -28.39
C ILE A 202 2.91 -35.03 -27.70
N VAL A 203 2.56 -35.66 -26.57
CA VAL A 203 3.42 -36.59 -25.84
C VAL A 203 2.88 -38.00 -26.00
N ARG A 204 3.75 -38.95 -26.36
CA ARG A 204 3.40 -40.37 -26.42
C ARG A 204 3.85 -41.07 -25.16
N ILE A 205 2.91 -41.65 -24.44
CA ILE A 205 3.17 -42.41 -23.21
C ILE A 205 2.99 -43.90 -23.46
N GLY A 206 3.90 -44.71 -22.93
CA GLY A 206 3.88 -46.16 -23.11
C GLY A 206 2.87 -46.83 -22.16
N CYS A 207 2.21 -47.87 -22.66
CA CYS A 207 1.31 -48.69 -21.88
C CYS A 207 1.36 -50.15 -22.36
N VAL A 208 0.88 -51.07 -21.53
CA VAL A 208 0.57 -52.45 -21.96
C VAL A 208 -0.93 -52.55 -22.14
N MET A 209 -1.37 -53.04 -23.29
CA MET A 209 -2.73 -53.50 -23.47
C MET A 209 -2.80 -55.01 -23.23
N ILE A 210 -3.72 -55.43 -22.36
CA ILE A 210 -3.97 -56.83 -21.99
C ILE A 210 -5.38 -57.20 -22.45
N ASN A 211 -5.52 -58.23 -23.26
CA ASN A 211 -6.82 -58.89 -23.50
C ASN A 211 -6.93 -60.09 -22.53
N TRP A 212 -7.97 -60.10 -21.70
CA TRP A 212 -8.19 -61.15 -20.69
C TRP A 212 -8.86 -62.41 -21.23
N GLU A 213 -9.59 -62.32 -22.34
CA GLU A 213 -10.24 -63.48 -22.96
C GLU A 213 -9.24 -64.36 -23.70
N GLY A 214 -8.27 -63.73 -24.39
CA GLY A 214 -7.23 -64.42 -25.16
C GLY A 214 -5.85 -64.45 -24.50
N TYR A 215 -5.70 -63.83 -23.32
CA TYR A 215 -4.42 -63.61 -22.61
C TYR A 215 -3.31 -62.98 -23.47
N ALA A 216 -3.68 -62.28 -24.54
CA ALA A 216 -2.76 -61.56 -25.40
C ALA A 216 -2.30 -60.25 -24.74
N ARG A 217 -1.03 -59.89 -24.93
CA ARG A 217 -0.43 -58.65 -24.41
C ARG A 217 0.32 -57.94 -25.52
N SER A 218 0.19 -56.63 -25.59
CA SER A 218 0.92 -55.79 -26.55
C SER A 218 1.36 -54.49 -25.88
N ILE A 219 2.55 -54.00 -26.25
CA ILE A 219 2.99 -52.65 -25.87
C ILE A 219 2.33 -51.68 -26.84
N GLN A 220 1.71 -50.64 -26.32
CA GLN A 220 0.99 -49.62 -27.07
C GLN A 220 1.39 -48.22 -26.60
N PHE A 221 1.02 -47.21 -27.38
CA PHE A 221 1.18 -45.81 -27.00
C PHE A 221 -0.18 -45.12 -26.90
N LEU A 222 -0.32 -44.29 -25.87
CA LEU A 222 -1.38 -43.30 -25.79
C LEU A 222 -0.79 -41.93 -26.18
N GLY A 223 -1.53 -41.17 -26.97
CA GLY A 223 -1.20 -39.79 -27.31
C GLY A 223 -1.85 -38.85 -26.30
N VAL A 224 -1.05 -37.99 -25.67
CA VAL A 224 -1.51 -36.89 -24.82
C VAL A 224 -1.37 -35.59 -25.63
N TYR A 225 -2.51 -35.03 -26.03
CA TYR A 225 -2.56 -33.87 -26.91
C TYR A 225 -2.58 -32.55 -26.11
N PRO A 226 -2.14 -31.43 -26.71
CA PRO A 226 -2.24 -30.11 -26.07
C PRO A 226 -3.67 -29.66 -25.76
N SER A 227 -4.67 -30.21 -26.45
CA SER A 227 -6.10 -30.04 -26.14
C SER A 227 -6.49 -30.66 -24.80
N GLY A 228 -5.68 -31.58 -24.27
CA GLY A 228 -5.92 -32.36 -23.06
C GLY A 228 -6.42 -33.77 -23.35
N GLU A 229 -6.73 -34.11 -24.60
CA GLU A 229 -7.19 -35.44 -24.96
C GLU A 229 -6.07 -36.47 -24.75
N VAL A 230 -6.36 -37.51 -23.95
CA VAL A 230 -5.52 -38.70 -23.84
C VAL A 230 -6.20 -39.79 -24.64
N LEU A 231 -5.64 -40.15 -25.80
CA LEU A 231 -6.30 -41.01 -26.78
C LEU A 231 -5.41 -42.14 -27.27
N ILE A 232 -6.04 -43.14 -27.88
CA ILE A 232 -5.36 -44.34 -28.40
C ILE A 232 -4.70 -44.01 -29.75
N GLU A 233 -3.39 -44.19 -29.86
CA GLU A 233 -2.63 -44.01 -31.12
C GLU A 233 -2.23 -45.33 -31.80
N SER A 234 -2.90 -46.42 -31.46
CA SER A 234 -2.64 -47.76 -31.98
C SER A 234 -3.93 -48.52 -32.28
N ASN A 235 -3.88 -49.48 -33.19
CA ASN A 235 -4.98 -50.45 -33.32
C ASN A 235 -4.97 -51.39 -32.11
N GLY A 236 -6.07 -51.45 -31.37
CA GLY A 236 -6.18 -52.26 -30.16
C GLY A 236 -6.26 -53.77 -30.40
N LEU A 237 -6.18 -54.52 -29.30
CA LEU A 237 -6.49 -55.95 -29.25
C LEU A 237 -8.02 -56.14 -29.26
N PRO A 238 -8.53 -57.25 -29.83
CA PRO A 238 -9.96 -57.57 -29.78
C PRO A 238 -10.39 -57.94 -28.36
N GLY A 239 -11.70 -57.87 -28.08
CA GLY A 239 -12.29 -58.34 -26.81
C GLY A 239 -12.16 -57.35 -25.65
N LYS A 240 -12.41 -57.82 -24.42
CA LYS A 240 -12.29 -57.00 -23.21
C LYS A 240 -10.81 -56.73 -22.90
N VAL A 241 -10.42 -55.45 -22.94
CA VAL A 241 -9.03 -55.05 -22.73
C VAL A 241 -8.82 -54.18 -21.49
N THR A 242 -7.60 -54.24 -20.95
CA THR A 242 -7.09 -53.31 -19.92
C THR A 242 -5.87 -52.59 -20.48
N PHE A 243 -5.83 -51.26 -20.34
CA PHE A 243 -4.60 -50.48 -20.45
C PHE A 243 -3.94 -50.37 -19.09
N CYS A 244 -2.69 -50.81 -18.99
CA CYS A 244 -1.79 -50.52 -17.88
C CYS A 244 -0.81 -49.43 -18.32
N ILE A 245 -1.07 -48.19 -17.91
CA ILE A 245 -0.23 -47.03 -18.24
C ILE A 245 1.00 -47.06 -17.34
N PHE A 246 2.18 -47.10 -17.96
CA PHE A 246 3.42 -47.00 -17.21
C PHE A 246 3.56 -45.61 -16.60
N PRO A 247 4.19 -45.48 -15.42
CA PRO A 247 4.56 -44.19 -14.87
C PRO A 247 5.25 -43.32 -15.92
N SER A 248 4.55 -42.29 -16.34
CA SER A 248 4.95 -41.41 -17.43
C SER A 248 4.88 -39.97 -16.96
N THR A 249 5.82 -39.15 -17.43
CA THR A 249 5.93 -37.75 -17.00
C THR A 249 6.21 -36.83 -18.18
N PHE A 250 5.67 -35.60 -18.12
CA PHE A 250 5.89 -34.57 -19.15
C PHE A 250 5.70 -33.15 -18.59
N TYR A 251 6.21 -32.15 -19.31
CA TYR A 251 6.02 -30.75 -18.94
C TYR A 251 4.60 -30.28 -19.23
N CYS A 252 3.98 -29.64 -18.24
CA CYS A 252 2.76 -28.88 -18.47
C CYS A 252 3.03 -27.63 -19.32
N GLN A 253 2.05 -27.22 -20.13
CA GLN A 253 1.99 -25.88 -20.72
C GLN A 253 2.04 -24.79 -19.63
N ARG A 254 2.77 -23.71 -19.91
CA ARG A 254 2.80 -22.52 -19.04
C ARG A 254 1.56 -21.68 -19.24
#